data_AF-X1DA46-F1
#
_entry.id   AF-X1DA46-F1
#
_cell.length_a   1.000
_cell.length_b   1.000
_cell.length_c   1.000
_cell.angle_alpha   90.00
_cell.angle_beta   90.00
_cell.angle_gamma   90.00
#
_symmetry.space_group_name_H-M   'P 1'
#
loop_
_entity.id
_entity.type
_entity.pdbx_description
1 polymer ?
#
loop_
_entity_poly.entity_id
_entity_poly.type
_entity_poly.pdbx_seq_one_letter_code
_entity_poly.pdbx_strand_id
1 'polypeptide(L)'
;VYNHLLPGGMLILSVPNGPRDRRRTDNPYHFQHFTDRDFKTLMQKYFSNIEYFTQAYKKGVKHYGTKILRKMKLLKKQPYFVKNYYVTPGLRNDLKTWIAVAHK
;
A
#
# COMPACT_ATOMS: atom_id res chain seq x y z
N VAL A 1 -1.77 25.71 -5.06
CA VAL A 1 -1.31 24.56 -4.26
C VAL A 1 -1.32 24.99 -2.80
N TYR A 2 -2.18 24.40 -1.97
CA TYR A 2 -2.22 24.73 -0.54
C TYR A 2 -1.13 23.94 0.18
N ASN A 3 -0.04 24.58 0.58
CA ASN A 3 1.08 23.89 1.23
C ASN A 3 0.79 23.61 2.72
N HIS A 4 0.05 22.53 3.00
CA HIS A 4 -0.40 22.14 4.34
C HIS A 4 0.68 21.60 5.27
N LEU A 5 1.90 21.35 4.78
CA LEU A 5 3.03 20.95 5.62
C LEU A 5 3.73 22.19 6.20
N LEU A 6 4.37 22.04 7.35
CA LEU A 6 5.36 23.01 7.82
C LEU A 6 6.66 22.84 7.00
N PRO A 7 7.55 23.84 6.95
CA PRO A 7 8.88 23.68 6.35
C PRO A 7 9.61 22.47 6.95
N GLY A 8 10.13 21.57 6.11
CA GLY A 8 10.75 20.30 6.53
C GLY A 8 9.74 19.20 6.91
N GLY A 9 8.44 19.47 6.78
CA GLY A 9 7.38 18.51 7.06
C GLY A 9 7.29 17.39 6.02
N MET A 10 6.89 16.21 6.46
CA MET A 10 6.68 15.05 5.61
C MET A 10 5.33 14.39 5.91
N LEU A 11 4.55 14.12 4.86
CA LEU A 11 3.37 13.27 4.94
C LEU A 11 3.70 11.89 4.35
N ILE A 12 3.36 10.83 5.08
CA ILE A 12 3.33 9.47 4.54
C ILE A 12 1.88 9.00 4.59
N LEU A 13 1.27 8.83 3.42
CA LEU A 13 -0.11 8.37 3.28
C LEU A 13 -0.14 7.01 2.60
N SER A 14 -0.79 6.03 3.22
CA SER A 14 -1.07 4.72 2.61
C SER A 14 -2.55 4.56 2.34
N VAL A 15 -2.92 4.21 1.11
CA VAL A 15 -4.32 3.98 0.71
C VAL A 15 -4.50 2.61 0.06
N PRO A 16 -5.62 1.91 0.32
CA PRO A 16 -5.94 0.71 -0.42
C PRO A 16 -6.26 1.05 -1.88
N ASN A 17 -5.67 0.33 -2.82
CA ASN A 17 -5.99 0.37 -4.26
C ASN A 17 -7.13 -0.60 -4.63
N GLY A 18 -7.59 -1.42 -3.67
CA GLY A 18 -8.77 -2.29 -3.83
C GLY A 18 -8.81 -3.19 -5.08
N PRO A 19 -7.70 -3.69 -5.66
CA PRO A 19 -7.77 -4.50 -6.89
C PRO A 19 -8.56 -5.80 -6.72
N ARG A 20 -8.66 -6.31 -5.48
CA ARG A 20 -9.50 -7.47 -5.14
C ARG A 20 -10.97 -7.11 -4.95
N ASP A 21 -11.22 -5.87 -4.55
CA ASP A 21 -12.55 -5.38 -4.23
C ASP A 21 -13.22 -4.74 -5.46
N ARG A 22 -12.48 -4.50 -6.56
CA ARG A 22 -13.05 -4.08 -7.87
C ARG A 22 -14.15 -5.02 -8.40
N ARG A 23 -14.19 -6.27 -7.95
CA ARG A 23 -15.21 -7.27 -8.33
C ARG A 23 -16.33 -7.44 -7.28
N ARG A 24 -16.22 -6.78 -6.13
CA ARG A 24 -17.22 -6.82 -5.06
C ARG A 24 -18.15 -5.63 -5.22
N THR A 25 -19.23 -5.84 -5.96
CA THR A 25 -20.32 -4.87 -6.19
C THR A 25 -21.49 -5.08 -5.22
N ASP A 26 -21.35 -6.03 -4.29
CA ASP A 26 -22.38 -6.48 -3.35
C ASP A 26 -22.51 -5.58 -2.11
N ASN A 27 -21.55 -4.68 -1.87
CA ASN A 27 -21.60 -3.75 -0.75
C ASN A 27 -21.97 -2.33 -1.23
N PRO A 28 -23.19 -1.84 -0.95
CA PRO A 28 -23.63 -0.52 -1.36
C PRO A 28 -22.91 0.62 -0.62
N TYR A 29 -22.13 0.33 0.42
CA TYR A 29 -21.31 1.31 1.14
C TYR A 29 -19.85 1.35 0.65
N HIS A 30 -19.48 0.47 -0.29
CA HIS A 30 -18.12 0.41 -0.83
C HIS A 30 -17.99 1.32 -2.05
N PHE A 31 -18.06 2.62 -1.80
CA PHE A 31 -17.96 3.64 -2.84
C PHE A 31 -16.51 3.87 -3.26
N GLN A 32 -16.27 3.67 -4.57
CA GLN A 32 -15.14 4.19 -5.35
C GLN A 32 -13.73 3.78 -4.89
N HIS A 33 -13.13 2.88 -5.67
CA HIS A 33 -11.67 2.81 -5.74
C HIS A 33 -11.18 3.99 -6.58
N PHE A 34 -10.34 4.85 -5.99
CA PHE A 34 -9.61 5.87 -6.74
C PHE A 34 -8.87 5.21 -7.92
N THR A 35 -8.95 5.80 -9.11
CA THR A 35 -7.94 5.50 -10.14
C THR A 35 -6.60 6.09 -9.71
N ASP A 36 -5.51 5.64 -10.34
CA ASP A 36 -4.19 6.21 -10.06
C ASP A 36 -4.15 7.70 -10.43
N ARG A 37 -4.90 8.09 -11.47
CA ARG A 37 -5.10 9.47 -11.89
C ARG A 37 -5.87 10.29 -10.85
N ASP A 38 -6.96 9.76 -10.30
CA ASP A 38 -7.76 10.47 -9.29
C ASP A 38 -6.93 10.71 -8.03
N PHE A 39 -6.20 9.69 -7.58
CA PHE A 39 -5.32 9.79 -6.42
C PHE A 39 -4.19 10.80 -6.64
N LYS A 40 -3.52 10.77 -7.81
CA LYS A 40 -2.50 11.76 -8.16
C LYS A 40 -3.06 13.18 -8.16
N THR A 41 -4.20 13.39 -8.82
CA THR A 41 -4.87 14.69 -8.93
C THR A 41 -5.23 15.24 -7.55
N LEU A 42 -5.76 14.39 -6.67
CA LEU A 42 -6.09 14.76 -5.29
C LEU A 42 -4.84 15.21 -4.52
N MET A 43 -3.76 14.42 -4.57
CA MET A 43 -2.52 14.75 -3.85
C MET A 43 -1.89 16.04 -4.37
N GLN A 44 -1.87 16.25 -5.69
CA GLN A 44 -1.30 17.44 -6.34
C GLN A 44 -2.06 18.73 -6.00
N LYS A 45 -3.32 18.64 -5.55
CA LYS A 45 -4.08 19.81 -5.06
C LYS A 45 -3.47 20.40 -3.78
N TYR A 46 -2.87 19.54 -2.94
CA TYR A 46 -2.44 19.88 -1.58
C TYR A 46 -0.92 19.79 -1.37
N PHE A 47 -0.17 19.18 -2.28
CA PHE A 47 1.28 19.03 -2.14
C PHE A 47 1.98 19.22 -3.49
N SER A 48 3.16 19.83 -3.49
CA SER A 48 3.95 20.10 -4.70
C SER A 48 5.04 19.06 -4.97
N ASN A 49 5.64 18.49 -3.92
CA ASN A 49 6.69 17.48 -4.03
C ASN A 49 6.15 16.16 -3.51
N ILE A 50 5.80 15.23 -4.41
CA ILE A 50 5.15 13.96 -4.08
C ILE A 50 5.86 12.82 -4.79
N GLU A 51 6.28 11.83 -4.01
CA GLU A 51 6.76 10.54 -4.50
C GLU A 51 5.68 9.48 -4.32
N TYR A 52 5.48 8.66 -5.35
CA TYR A 52 4.47 7.62 -5.33
C TYR A 52 5.13 6.25 -5.31
N PHE A 53 4.57 5.38 -4.48
CA PHE A 53 5.00 4.01 -4.37
C PHE A 53 3.83 3.05 -4.23
N THR A 54 4.14 1.77 -4.34
CA THR A 54 3.20 0.68 -4.12
C THR A 54 3.83 -0.36 -3.20
N GLN A 55 3.05 -0.85 -2.24
CA GLN A 55 3.47 -1.95 -1.38
C GLN A 55 3.24 -3.27 -2.11
N ALA A 56 4.34 -3.93 -2.46
CA ALA A 56 4.35 -5.25 -3.06
C ALA A 56 4.55 -6.34 -1.99
N TYR A 57 4.01 -7.52 -2.26
CA TYR A 57 4.18 -8.70 -1.41
C TYR A 57 4.82 -9.84 -2.20
N LYS A 58 6.06 -10.22 -1.85
CA LYS A 58 6.78 -11.34 -2.45
C LYS A 58 6.47 -12.63 -1.68
N LYS A 59 5.80 -13.57 -2.34
CA LYS A 59 5.62 -14.93 -1.84
C LYS A 59 6.84 -15.77 -2.21
N GLY A 60 7.80 -15.89 -1.30
CA GLY A 60 8.95 -16.81 -1.48
C GLY A 60 8.68 -18.22 -0.97
N VAL A 61 9.52 -19.19 -1.34
CA VAL A 61 9.45 -20.58 -0.83
C VAL A 61 9.47 -20.61 0.71
N LYS A 62 10.25 -19.71 1.33
CA LYS A 62 10.31 -19.51 2.79
C LYS A 62 8.94 -19.13 3.40
N HIS A 63 8.08 -18.42 2.67
CA HIS A 63 6.72 -18.10 3.13
C HIS A 63 5.84 -19.35 3.24
N TYR A 64 5.93 -20.25 2.26
CA TYR A 64 5.17 -21.49 2.28
C TYR A 64 5.73 -22.49 3.29
N GLY A 65 7.06 -22.62 3.39
CA GLY A 65 7.72 -23.46 4.39
C GLY A 65 7.36 -23.04 5.81
N THR A 66 7.42 -21.74 6.13
CA THR A 66 7.00 -21.23 7.45
C THR A 66 5.52 -21.45 7.73
N LYS A 67 4.64 -21.37 6.71
CA LYS A 67 3.21 -21.68 6.84
C LYS A 67 2.97 -23.16 7.17
N ILE A 68 3.70 -24.08 6.53
CA ILE A 68 3.60 -25.53 6.79
C ILE A 68 4.12 -25.86 8.19
N LEU A 69 5.31 -25.39 8.56
CA LEU A 69 5.89 -25.59 9.89
C LEU A 69 4.97 -25.06 11.01
N ARG A 70 4.26 -23.95 10.76
CA ARG A 70 3.22 -23.43 11.66
C ARG A 70 2.01 -24.36 11.75
N LYS A 71 1.51 -24.87 10.62
CA LYS A 71 0.39 -25.84 10.61
C LYS A 71 0.74 -27.09 11.44
N MET A 72 2.01 -27.48 11.43
CA MET A 72 2.56 -28.59 12.22
C MET A 72 2.91 -28.20 13.67
N LYS A 73 2.66 -26.96 14.12
CA LYS A 73 3.01 -26.43 15.46
C LYS A 73 4.51 -26.53 15.81
N LEU A 74 5.39 -26.67 14.81
CA LEU A 74 6.83 -26.79 14.99
C LEU A 74 7.53 -25.43 15.21
N LEU A 75 6.83 -24.32 14.96
CA LEU A 75 7.29 -22.97 15.28
C LEU A 75 6.43 -22.37 16.40
N LYS A 76 7.02 -22.21 17.59
CA LYS A 76 6.36 -21.65 18.79
C LYS A 76 6.15 -20.13 18.76
N LYS A 77 6.96 -19.38 17.99
CA LYS A 77 6.84 -17.93 17.82
C LYS A 77 6.93 -17.58 16.34
N GLN A 78 6.19 -16.54 15.94
CA GLN A 78 6.37 -15.91 14.63
C GLN A 78 7.82 -15.40 14.57
N PRO A 79 8.68 -15.84 13.63
CA PRO A 79 9.87 -15.08 13.33
C PRO A 79 9.37 -13.72 12.82
N TYR A 80 9.53 -12.71 13.66
CA TYR A 80 9.09 -11.34 13.42
C TYR A 80 9.52 -10.89 12.02
N PHE A 81 8.60 -10.22 11.33
CA PHE A 81 8.80 -9.62 10.01
C PHE A 81 9.39 -10.58 8.98
N VAL A 82 8.54 -11.43 8.38
CA VAL A 82 8.91 -11.97 7.07
C VAL A 82 9.05 -10.75 6.15
N LYS A 83 10.29 -10.46 5.71
CA LYS A 83 10.65 -9.39 4.75
C LYS A 83 10.05 -9.67 3.36
N ASN A 84 8.74 -9.87 3.31
CA ASN A 84 7.97 -10.16 2.11
C ASN A 84 7.38 -8.87 1.54
N TYR A 85 7.26 -7.83 2.35
CA TYR A 85 6.81 -6.52 1.89
C TYR A 85 7.99 -5.69 1.44
N TYR A 86 7.85 -5.09 0.27
CA TYR A 86 8.80 -4.15 -0.29
C TYR A 86 8.02 -3.05 -1.01
N VAL A 87 8.64 -1.88 -1.09
CA VAL A 87 8.04 -0.71 -1.71
C VAL A 87 8.62 -0.60 -3.12
N THR A 88 7.76 -0.52 -4.13
CA THR A 88 8.16 -0.30 -5.52
C THR A 88 7.75 1.10 -5.96
N PRO A 89 8.59 1.85 -6.69
CA PRO A 89 8.20 3.14 -7.25
C PRO A 89 6.96 3.04 -8.14
N GLY A 90 6.15 4.10 -8.14
CA GLY A 90 4.93 4.25 -8.93
C GLY A 90 3.67 3.66 -8.29
N LEU A 91 2.52 3.99 -8.88
CA LEU A 91 1.21 3.47 -8.50
C LEU A 91 0.83 2.29 -9.38
N ARG A 92 1.00 1.07 -8.87
CA ARG A 92 0.66 -0.15 -9.60
C ARG A 92 -0.76 -0.60 -9.30
N ASN A 93 -1.56 -0.79 -10.34
CA ASN A 93 -2.96 -1.18 -10.23
C ASN A 93 -3.18 -2.63 -9.79
N ASP A 94 -2.17 -3.50 -9.88
CA ASP A 94 -2.28 -4.95 -9.56
C ASP A 94 -2.05 -5.28 -8.07
N LEU A 95 -1.59 -4.31 -7.28
CA LEU A 95 -1.20 -4.48 -5.88
C LEU A 95 -2.12 -3.72 -4.93
N LYS A 96 -2.15 -4.16 -3.67
CA LYS A 96 -3.21 -3.78 -2.75
C LYS A 96 -3.12 -2.37 -2.18
N THR A 97 -1.92 -1.81 -2.05
CA THR A 97 -1.70 -0.60 -1.27
C THR A 97 -0.81 0.35 -2.03
N TRP A 98 -1.30 1.56 -2.26
CA TRP A 98 -0.52 2.68 -2.73
C TRP A 98 -0.01 3.50 -1.56
N ILE A 99 1.15 4.12 -1.75
CA ILE A 99 1.78 4.99 -0.79
C ILE A 99 2.12 6.29 -1.53
N ALA A 100 1.77 7.42 -0.93
CA ALA A 100 2.26 8.73 -1.35
C ALA A 100 3.09 9.32 -0.23
N VAL A 101 4.28 9.80 -0.57
CA VAL A 101 5.16 10.53 0.34
C VAL A 101 5.25 11.95 -0.18
N ALA A 102 4.82 12.92 0.62
CA ALA A 102 4.86 14.33 0.25
C ALA A 102 5.80 15.10 1.16
N HIS A 103 6.53 16.05 0.58
CA HIS A 103 7.56 16.84 1.24
C HIS A 103 7.29 18.34 1.06
N LYS A 104 7.78 19.16 1.99
CA LYS A 104 7.83 20.62 1.87
C LYS A 104 9.15 21.19 2.33
#